data_AF-A0A3R9M8S8-F1
#
_entry.id   AF-A0A3R9M8S8-F1
#
_cell.length_a   1.000
_cell.length_b   1.000
_cell.length_c   1.000
_cell.angle_alpha   90.00
_cell.angle_beta   90.00
_cell.angle_gamma   90.00
#
_symmetry.space_group_name_H-M   'P 1'
#
loop_
_entity.id
_entity.type
_entity.pdbx_description
1 polymer ?
#
loop_
_entity_poly.entity_id
_entity_poly.type
_entity_poly.pdbx_seq_one_letter_code
_entity_poly.pdbx_strand_id
1 'polypeptide(L)'
;MYAEMRQPAKFKRIVKQLAAYQAKMALEEEAEILYAEIKMTLNHKVRSRKFLLHQMPAYQNKLEQIHKKVKSYNTFHVLYVTRLSKEELVGNYEEIINITAATERARKQGKINEKRFDKRFNNYMSVYAHLRCRKPEQGLVLAEEYFKDFHYSSGNWFYFLETYLLLAVHARQYGQAFELLQQARKNPYYRKQRAAAQQRWELYEAYVQFVRPEQSPVKMRYFTQFVQTVPDFSRDKQGYNVAILILQFMHFLRRRDIEGLLARLEGLRKYEQRHLRDPATLRSQLFFRMLLMTVKENFVLAACEKKGALLLERLRAAPQPGEAYGEIEIIPYEDLWALALGMLRQQEAEQAAAEQAERNRT
;
A
#
# COMPACT_ATOMS: atom_id res chain seq x y z
N MET A 1 46.70 -15.04 -26.63
CA MET A 1 47.78 -14.92 -25.62
C MET A 1 48.49 -16.25 -25.28
N TYR A 2 48.01 -17.14 -24.39
CA TYR A 2 48.82 -18.33 -23.99
C TYR A 2 49.10 -19.35 -25.12
N ALA A 3 48.18 -19.46 -26.08
CA ALA A 3 48.39 -20.27 -27.29
C ALA A 3 49.52 -19.67 -28.16
N GLU A 4 49.52 -18.36 -28.37
CA GLU A 4 50.55 -17.62 -29.11
C GLU A 4 51.90 -17.64 -28.39
N MET A 5 51.90 -17.57 -27.06
CA MET A 5 53.07 -17.71 -26.21
C MET A 5 53.57 -19.17 -26.09
N ARG A 6 52.91 -20.13 -26.75
CA ARG A 6 53.25 -21.56 -26.74
C ARG A 6 53.38 -22.15 -25.33
N GLN A 7 52.48 -21.76 -24.40
CA GLN A 7 52.43 -22.27 -23.02
C GLN A 7 51.29 -23.28 -22.81
N PRO A 8 51.44 -24.56 -23.23
CA PRO A 8 50.34 -25.52 -23.32
C PRO A 8 49.72 -25.87 -21.97
N ALA A 9 50.51 -25.95 -20.89
CA ALA A 9 49.99 -26.25 -19.56
C ALA A 9 49.09 -25.13 -19.02
N LYS A 10 49.52 -23.86 -19.16
CA LYS A 10 48.70 -22.70 -18.78
C LYS A 10 47.48 -22.58 -19.67
N PHE A 11 47.62 -22.79 -20.97
CA PHE A 11 46.49 -22.82 -21.90
C PHE A 11 45.43 -23.85 -21.48
N LYS A 12 45.81 -25.12 -21.28
CA LYS A 12 44.89 -26.18 -20.83
C LYS A 12 44.21 -25.84 -19.50
N ARG A 13 44.96 -25.27 -18.53
CA ARG A 13 44.40 -24.82 -17.24
C ARG A 13 43.34 -23.74 -17.43
N ILE A 14 43.63 -22.70 -18.22
CA ILE A 14 42.70 -21.61 -18.47
C ILE A 14 41.47 -22.08 -19.24
N VAL A 15 41.62 -22.95 -20.25
CA VAL A 15 40.47 -23.52 -20.98
C VAL A 15 39.55 -24.31 -20.04
N LYS A 16 40.11 -25.12 -19.14
CA LYS A 16 39.31 -25.84 -18.13
C LYS A 16 38.59 -24.88 -17.17
N GLN A 17 39.25 -23.81 -16.73
CA GLN A 17 38.62 -22.78 -15.90
C GLN A 17 37.51 -22.04 -16.64
N LEU A 18 37.75 -21.66 -17.91
CA LEU A 18 36.77 -20.99 -18.76
C LEU A 18 35.52 -21.86 -18.94
N ALA A 19 35.68 -23.15 -19.25
CA ALA A 19 34.55 -24.07 -19.39
C ALA A 19 33.71 -24.15 -18.09
N ALA A 20 34.36 -24.15 -16.92
CA ALA A 20 33.67 -24.14 -15.64
C ALA A 20 32.90 -22.81 -15.40
N TYR A 21 33.47 -21.67 -15.82
CA TYR A 21 32.77 -20.38 -15.74
C TYR A 21 31.61 -20.28 -16.74
N GLN A 22 31.77 -20.80 -17.96
CA GLN A 22 30.70 -20.85 -18.96
C GLN A 22 29.52 -21.70 -18.47
N ALA A 23 29.78 -22.85 -17.84
CA ALA A 23 28.71 -23.67 -17.25
C ALA A 23 27.95 -22.95 -16.13
N LYS A 24 28.65 -22.13 -15.32
CA LYS A 24 27.99 -21.28 -14.32
C LYS A 24 27.17 -20.17 -14.97
N MET A 25 27.73 -19.51 -15.98
CA MET A 25 27.06 -18.43 -16.71
C MET A 25 25.77 -18.90 -17.36
N ALA A 26 25.75 -20.09 -17.98
CA ALA A 26 24.53 -20.66 -18.56
C ALA A 26 23.42 -20.87 -17.53
N LEU A 27 23.76 -21.25 -16.29
CA LEU A 27 22.78 -21.34 -15.19
C LEU A 27 22.31 -19.96 -14.71
N GLU A 28 23.17 -18.95 -14.74
CA GLU A 28 22.76 -17.57 -14.43
C GLU A 28 21.80 -17.03 -15.49
N GLU A 29 22.10 -17.25 -16.77
CA GLU A 29 21.22 -16.89 -17.90
C GLU A 29 19.86 -17.59 -17.78
N GLU A 30 19.83 -18.87 -17.42
CA GLU A 30 18.60 -19.60 -17.15
C GLU A 30 17.77 -18.96 -16.02
N ALA A 31 18.41 -18.51 -14.94
CA ALA A 31 17.74 -17.79 -13.86
C ALA A 31 17.22 -16.42 -14.32
N GLU A 32 17.98 -15.69 -15.13
CA GLU A 32 17.57 -14.39 -15.67
C GLU A 32 16.38 -14.51 -16.63
N ILE A 33 16.32 -15.56 -17.45
CA ILE A 33 15.17 -15.85 -18.31
C ILE A 33 13.91 -16.09 -17.47
N LEU A 34 14.01 -16.94 -16.44
CA LEU A 34 12.89 -17.17 -15.50
C LEU A 34 12.43 -15.86 -14.83
N TYR A 35 13.39 -15.04 -14.40
CA TYR A 35 13.08 -13.73 -13.82
C TYR A 35 12.34 -12.82 -14.80
N ALA A 36 12.78 -12.77 -16.06
CA ALA A 36 12.14 -11.99 -17.11
C ALA A 36 10.70 -12.46 -17.37
N GLU A 37 10.45 -13.77 -17.43
CA GLU A 37 9.11 -14.36 -17.57
C GLU A 37 8.18 -13.97 -16.42
N ILE A 38 8.67 -14.07 -15.18
CA ILE A 38 7.95 -13.67 -13.97
C ILE A 38 7.60 -12.18 -14.04
N LYS A 39 8.59 -11.33 -14.29
CA LYS A 39 8.44 -9.87 -14.36
C LYS A 39 7.47 -9.45 -15.46
N MET A 40 7.55 -10.07 -16.63
CA MET A 40 6.63 -9.82 -17.73
C MET A 40 5.19 -10.14 -17.31
N THR A 41 4.99 -11.31 -16.68
CA THR A 41 3.66 -11.79 -16.29
C THR A 41 3.06 -10.98 -15.13
N LEU A 42 3.89 -10.50 -14.20
CA LEU A 42 3.48 -9.57 -13.13
C LEU A 42 2.90 -8.26 -13.68
N ASN A 43 3.46 -7.74 -14.77
CA ASN A 43 3.01 -6.49 -15.39
C ASN A 43 1.72 -6.61 -16.22
N HIS A 44 1.16 -7.82 -16.34
CA HIS A 44 -0.08 -8.07 -17.06
C HIS A 44 -1.33 -8.00 -16.14
N LYS A 45 -2.50 -8.28 -16.75
CA LYS A 45 -3.81 -8.22 -16.10
C LYS A 45 -3.90 -9.19 -14.91
N VAL A 46 -4.86 -8.95 -14.00
CA VAL A 46 -5.11 -9.78 -12.80
C VAL A 46 -5.18 -11.28 -13.12
N ARG A 47 -5.80 -11.66 -14.23
CA ARG A 47 -5.89 -13.07 -14.69
C ARG A 47 -4.50 -13.70 -14.89
N SER A 48 -3.57 -12.98 -15.50
CA SER A 48 -2.19 -13.43 -15.72
C SER A 48 -1.45 -13.61 -14.40
N ARG A 49 -1.63 -12.67 -13.46
CA ARG A 49 -1.06 -12.78 -12.11
C ARG A 49 -1.60 -13.98 -11.32
N LYS A 50 -2.90 -14.29 -11.45
CA LYS A 50 -3.49 -15.51 -10.87
C LYS A 50 -2.87 -16.79 -11.47
N PHE A 51 -2.66 -16.82 -12.78
CA PHE A 51 -2.01 -17.95 -13.43
C PHE A 51 -0.54 -18.12 -12.97
N LEU A 52 0.20 -17.01 -12.92
CA LEU A 52 1.58 -16.96 -12.42
C LEU A 52 1.70 -17.53 -11.02
N LEU A 53 0.75 -17.21 -10.13
CA LEU A 53 0.75 -17.69 -8.76
C LEU A 53 0.81 -19.23 -8.68
N HIS A 54 0.13 -19.95 -9.58
CA HIS A 54 0.20 -21.41 -9.63
C HIS A 54 1.57 -21.94 -10.07
N GLN A 55 2.33 -21.16 -10.84
CA GLN A 55 3.66 -21.52 -11.33
C GLN A 55 4.79 -21.13 -10.37
N MET A 56 4.56 -20.19 -9.44
CA MET A 56 5.58 -19.70 -8.49
C MET A 56 6.30 -20.77 -7.71
N PRO A 57 5.64 -21.81 -7.16
CA PRO A 57 6.35 -22.86 -6.44
C PRO A 57 7.40 -23.57 -7.31
N ALA A 58 7.08 -23.84 -8.59
CA ALA A 58 7.98 -24.50 -9.52
C ALA A 58 9.18 -23.60 -9.88
N TYR A 59 8.92 -22.33 -10.20
CA TYR A 59 9.99 -21.37 -10.49
C TYR A 59 10.89 -21.13 -9.28
N GLN A 60 10.32 -20.98 -8.08
CA GLN A 60 11.10 -20.82 -6.86
C GLN A 60 12.01 -22.04 -6.62
N ASN A 61 11.47 -23.26 -6.70
CA ASN A 61 12.26 -24.49 -6.53
C ASN A 61 13.43 -24.57 -7.53
N LYS A 62 13.17 -24.22 -8.80
CA LYS A 62 14.21 -24.20 -9.83
C LYS A 62 15.30 -23.16 -9.53
N LEU A 63 14.93 -21.94 -9.17
CA LEU A 63 15.86 -20.88 -8.80
C LEU A 63 16.68 -21.23 -7.55
N GLU A 64 16.08 -21.90 -6.56
CA GLU A 64 16.80 -22.41 -5.38
C GLU A 64 17.86 -23.44 -5.76
N GLN A 65 17.54 -24.37 -6.68
CA GLN A 65 18.50 -25.36 -7.17
C GLN A 65 19.65 -24.69 -7.94
N ILE A 66 19.35 -23.72 -8.80
CA ILE A 66 20.35 -22.94 -9.54
C ILE A 66 21.25 -22.18 -8.55
N HIS A 67 20.66 -21.46 -7.59
CA HIS A 67 21.42 -20.70 -6.60
C HIS A 67 22.32 -21.60 -5.74
N LYS A 68 21.84 -22.78 -5.32
CA LYS A 68 22.65 -23.77 -4.58
C LYS A 68 23.88 -24.23 -5.37
N LYS A 69 23.78 -24.36 -6.70
CA LYS A 69 24.87 -24.77 -7.59
C LYS A 69 25.86 -23.63 -7.89
N VAL A 70 25.36 -22.44 -8.21
CA VAL A 70 26.18 -21.32 -8.71
C VAL A 70 26.73 -20.46 -7.58
N LYS A 71 25.90 -20.17 -6.55
CA LYS A 71 26.20 -19.31 -5.40
C LYS A 71 26.74 -17.93 -5.78
N SER A 72 26.19 -17.35 -6.84
CA SER A 72 26.53 -16.00 -7.28
C SER A 72 25.52 -14.96 -6.81
N TYR A 73 25.90 -13.69 -6.92
CA TYR A 73 24.99 -12.58 -6.66
C TYR A 73 23.78 -12.58 -7.60
N ASN A 74 23.96 -12.91 -8.90
CA ASN A 74 22.87 -12.91 -9.89
C ASN A 74 21.77 -13.89 -9.48
N THR A 75 22.15 -15.13 -9.19
CA THR A 75 21.21 -16.17 -8.75
C THR A 75 20.57 -15.85 -7.39
N PHE A 76 21.32 -15.23 -6.46
CA PHE A 76 20.77 -14.72 -5.21
C PHE A 76 19.70 -13.65 -5.47
N HIS A 77 20.01 -12.64 -6.28
CA HIS A 77 19.13 -11.50 -6.52
C HIS A 77 17.82 -11.94 -7.16
N VAL A 78 17.89 -12.78 -8.20
CA VAL A 78 16.70 -13.32 -8.87
C VAL A 78 15.84 -14.13 -7.91
N LEU A 79 16.45 -15.01 -7.11
CA LEU A 79 15.73 -15.80 -6.11
C LEU A 79 15.07 -14.90 -5.05
N TYR A 80 15.80 -13.90 -4.55
CA TYR A 80 15.31 -12.94 -3.57
C TYR A 80 14.08 -12.16 -4.08
N VAL A 81 14.17 -11.55 -5.26
CA VAL A 81 13.04 -10.80 -5.83
C VAL A 81 11.85 -11.72 -6.13
N THR A 82 12.11 -12.93 -6.63
CA THR A 82 11.04 -13.91 -6.91
C THR A 82 10.29 -14.32 -5.65
N ARG A 83 11.00 -14.54 -4.54
CA ARG A 83 10.38 -14.84 -3.24
C ARG A 83 9.50 -13.68 -2.78
N LEU A 84 10.00 -12.45 -2.84
CA LEU A 84 9.22 -11.27 -2.48
C LEU A 84 7.94 -11.15 -3.34
N SER A 85 8.05 -11.27 -4.66
CA SER A 85 6.90 -11.18 -5.56
C SER A 85 5.87 -12.28 -5.32
N LYS A 86 6.30 -13.50 -5.00
CA LYS A 86 5.38 -14.59 -4.64
C LYS A 86 4.60 -14.23 -3.37
N GLU A 87 5.29 -13.83 -2.31
CA GLU A 87 4.64 -13.51 -1.04
C GLU A 87 3.70 -12.28 -1.17
N GLU A 88 4.06 -11.31 -2.01
CA GLU A 88 3.22 -10.15 -2.35
C GLU A 88 1.94 -10.54 -3.10
N LEU A 89 2.02 -11.50 -4.03
CA LEU A 89 0.87 -12.02 -4.77
C LEU A 89 -0.13 -12.74 -3.86
N VAL A 90 0.35 -13.50 -2.85
CA VAL A 90 -0.52 -14.18 -1.89
C VAL A 90 -0.95 -13.30 -0.72
N GLY A 91 -0.36 -12.11 -0.58
CA GLY A 91 -0.64 -11.20 0.53
C GLY A 91 0.04 -11.60 1.85
N ASN A 92 1.09 -12.42 1.80
CA ASN A 92 1.86 -12.84 2.98
C ASN A 92 2.96 -11.80 3.30
N TYR A 93 2.51 -10.63 3.73
CA TYR A 93 3.41 -9.51 4.02
C TYR A 93 4.30 -9.76 5.26
N GLU A 94 3.89 -10.63 6.18
CA GLU A 94 4.75 -11.01 7.31
C GLU A 94 6.02 -11.73 6.83
N GLU A 95 5.91 -12.61 5.83
CA GLU A 95 7.08 -13.27 5.28
C GLU A 95 7.97 -12.30 4.49
N ILE A 96 7.42 -11.26 3.87
CA ILE A 96 8.22 -10.18 3.28
C ILE A 96 9.07 -9.47 4.35
N ILE A 97 8.50 -9.20 5.52
CA ILE A 97 9.25 -8.63 6.66
C ILE A 97 10.39 -9.59 7.07
N ASN A 98 10.11 -10.89 7.19
CA ASN A 98 11.11 -11.89 7.53
C ASN A 98 12.25 -11.95 6.49
N ILE A 99 11.89 -11.98 5.21
CA ILE A 99 12.85 -12.04 4.09
C ILE A 99 13.73 -10.79 4.09
N THR A 100 13.14 -9.59 4.18
CA THR A 100 13.89 -8.33 4.15
C THR A 100 14.80 -8.17 5.36
N ALA A 101 14.35 -8.56 6.56
CA ALA A 101 15.16 -8.55 7.78
C ALA A 101 16.30 -9.59 7.76
N ALA A 102 16.04 -10.81 7.26
CA ALA A 102 17.08 -11.83 7.09
C ALA A 102 18.13 -11.40 6.06
N THR A 103 17.70 -10.77 4.97
CA THR A 103 18.57 -10.26 3.90
C THR A 103 19.46 -9.14 4.41
N GLU A 104 18.90 -8.19 5.17
CA GLU A 104 19.69 -7.11 5.78
C GLU A 104 20.73 -7.64 6.78
N ARG A 105 20.37 -8.65 7.59
CA ARG A 105 21.33 -9.34 8.47
C ARG A 105 22.45 -10.02 7.69
N ALA A 106 22.12 -10.74 6.61
CA ALA A 106 23.11 -11.39 5.76
C ALA A 106 24.04 -10.37 5.07
N ARG A 107 23.50 -9.22 4.65
CA ARG A 107 24.26 -8.11 4.08
C ARG A 107 25.25 -7.54 5.09
N LYS A 108 24.80 -7.21 6.31
CA LYS A 108 25.69 -6.72 7.39
C LYS A 108 26.79 -7.72 7.77
N GLN A 109 26.55 -9.02 7.59
CA GLN A 109 27.55 -10.09 7.79
C GLN A 109 28.50 -10.29 6.59
N GLY A 110 28.41 -9.48 5.54
CA GLY A 110 29.25 -9.61 4.34
C GLY A 110 28.90 -10.81 3.45
N LYS A 111 27.74 -11.46 3.66
CA LYS A 111 27.30 -12.62 2.85
C LYS A 111 26.67 -12.20 1.51
N ILE A 112 26.34 -10.92 1.36
CA ILE A 112 25.77 -10.34 0.15
C ILE A 112 26.72 -9.26 -0.36
N ASN A 113 26.86 -9.17 -1.68
CA ASN A 113 27.71 -8.16 -2.30
C ASN A 113 27.12 -6.75 -2.10
N GLU A 114 27.76 -5.97 -1.23
CA GLU A 114 27.34 -4.62 -0.84
C GLU A 114 27.19 -3.66 -2.03
N LYS A 115 28.11 -3.72 -3.00
CA LYS A 115 28.12 -2.80 -4.15
C LYS A 115 26.99 -3.09 -5.14
N ARG A 116 26.53 -4.33 -5.21
CA ARG A 116 25.50 -4.77 -6.16
C ARG A 116 24.10 -4.76 -5.57
N PHE A 117 23.98 -4.89 -4.24
CA PHE A 117 22.71 -4.96 -3.55
C PHE A 117 22.02 -3.61 -3.44
N ASP A 118 20.80 -3.51 -3.94
CA ASP A 118 19.99 -2.30 -3.77
C ASP A 118 19.30 -2.31 -2.39
N LYS A 119 20.03 -1.78 -1.39
CA LYS A 119 19.51 -1.60 -0.02
C LYS A 119 18.19 -0.82 -0.01
N ARG A 120 18.02 0.17 -0.90
CA ARG A 120 16.81 1.01 -0.93
C ARG A 120 15.58 0.21 -1.31
N PHE A 121 15.71 -0.72 -2.26
CA PHE A 121 14.62 -1.63 -2.61
C PHE A 121 14.24 -2.53 -1.42
N ASN A 122 15.22 -3.11 -0.72
CA ASN A 122 14.95 -3.91 0.48
C ASN A 122 14.24 -3.10 1.58
N ASN A 123 14.71 -1.88 1.83
CA ASN A 123 14.14 -0.97 2.80
C ASN A 123 12.70 -0.57 2.44
N TYR A 124 12.45 -0.25 1.16
CA TYR A 124 11.10 0.00 0.66
C TYR A 124 10.18 -1.20 0.88
N MET A 125 10.60 -2.42 0.48
CA MET A 125 9.80 -3.62 0.64
C MET A 125 9.49 -3.94 2.11
N SER A 126 10.43 -3.66 3.02
CA SER A 126 10.22 -3.83 4.46
C SER A 126 9.13 -2.88 4.97
N VAL A 127 9.27 -1.58 4.70
CA VAL A 127 8.31 -0.54 5.13
C VAL A 127 6.94 -0.77 4.52
N TYR A 128 6.91 -1.12 3.22
CA TYR A 128 5.69 -1.47 2.52
C TYR A 128 4.97 -2.66 3.15
N ALA A 129 5.70 -3.73 3.48
CA ALA A 129 5.09 -4.89 4.10
C ALA A 129 4.51 -4.60 5.49
N HIS A 130 5.14 -3.72 6.28
CA HIS A 130 4.58 -3.28 7.58
C HIS A 130 3.24 -2.55 7.43
N LEU A 131 3.11 -1.70 6.41
CA LEU A 131 1.83 -1.07 6.06
C LEU A 131 0.80 -2.15 5.70
N ARG A 132 1.19 -3.10 4.85
CA ARG A 132 0.32 -4.16 4.35
C ARG A 132 0.04 -5.30 5.34
N CYS A 133 0.69 -5.35 6.50
CA CYS A 133 0.34 -6.28 7.58
C CYS A 133 -0.27 -5.57 8.80
N ARG A 134 -0.69 -4.30 8.66
CA ARG A 134 -1.23 -3.44 9.75
C ARG A 134 -0.33 -3.40 10.98
N LYS A 135 0.99 -3.22 10.77
CA LYS A 135 1.96 -2.91 11.84
C LYS A 135 2.48 -1.48 11.67
N PRO A 136 1.60 -0.46 11.68
CA PRO A 136 1.97 0.87 11.21
C PRO A 136 3.01 1.54 12.11
N GLU A 137 2.98 1.33 13.42
CA GLU A 137 3.93 1.93 14.36
C GLU A 137 5.36 1.41 14.11
N GLN A 138 5.50 0.09 13.91
CA GLN A 138 6.80 -0.53 13.60
C GLN A 138 7.31 -0.07 12.22
N GLY A 139 6.40 -0.03 11.22
CA GLY A 139 6.73 0.46 9.89
C GLY A 139 7.16 1.94 9.89
N LEU A 140 6.54 2.76 10.73
CA LEU A 140 6.81 4.19 10.84
C LEU A 140 8.24 4.46 11.34
N VAL A 141 8.67 3.73 12.37
CA VAL A 141 10.05 3.81 12.89
C VAL A 141 11.07 3.46 11.80
N LEU A 142 10.80 2.40 11.03
CA LEU A 142 11.67 2.00 9.92
C LEU A 142 11.64 3.03 8.77
N ALA A 143 10.48 3.61 8.48
CA ALA A 143 10.32 4.61 7.44
C ALA A 143 11.16 5.86 7.74
N GLU A 144 11.11 6.35 9.00
CA GLU A 144 11.96 7.44 9.50
C GLU A 144 13.45 7.14 9.29
N GLU A 145 13.90 5.95 9.67
CA GLU A 145 15.30 5.56 9.56
C GLU A 145 15.76 5.50 8.09
N TYR A 146 14.94 4.90 7.22
CA TYR A 146 15.33 4.56 5.86
C TYR A 146 15.09 5.68 4.85
N PHE A 147 14.27 6.68 5.17
CA PHE A 147 13.91 7.74 4.22
C PHE A 147 15.13 8.51 3.68
N LYS A 148 16.17 8.68 4.51
CA LYS A 148 17.44 9.33 4.13
C LYS A 148 18.20 8.62 3.00
N ASP A 149 17.90 7.35 2.73
CA ASP A 149 18.55 6.57 1.67
C ASP A 149 18.00 6.93 0.27
N PHE A 150 16.92 7.71 0.20
CA PHE A 150 16.26 8.09 -1.05
C PHE A 150 16.60 9.53 -1.44
N HIS A 151 17.08 9.71 -2.67
CA HIS A 151 17.41 11.05 -3.17
C HIS A 151 16.14 11.81 -3.58
N TYR A 152 15.98 13.04 -3.09
CA TYR A 152 14.76 13.86 -3.24
C TYR A 152 14.30 14.11 -4.68
N SER A 153 15.21 14.05 -5.66
CA SER A 153 14.87 14.20 -7.09
C SER A 153 14.34 12.94 -7.77
N SER A 154 14.40 11.77 -7.10
CA SER A 154 14.04 10.49 -7.68
C SER A 154 12.54 10.19 -7.54
N GLY A 155 11.96 9.46 -8.51
CA GLY A 155 10.60 8.94 -8.37
C GLY A 155 10.43 8.02 -7.15
N ASN A 156 11.47 7.22 -6.85
CA ASN A 156 11.48 6.33 -5.69
C ASN A 156 11.34 7.07 -4.36
N TRP A 157 11.82 8.32 -4.26
CA TRP A 157 11.62 9.15 -3.09
C TRP A 157 10.13 9.46 -2.86
N PHE A 158 9.39 9.80 -3.91
CA PHE A 158 7.94 10.04 -3.80
C PHE A 158 7.18 8.75 -3.48
N TYR A 159 7.55 7.62 -4.07
CA TYR A 159 6.94 6.33 -3.74
C TYR A 159 7.17 5.94 -2.28
N PHE A 160 8.40 6.13 -1.77
CA PHE A 160 8.71 5.85 -0.38
C PHE A 160 7.97 6.82 0.57
N LEU A 161 7.96 8.11 0.24
CA LEU A 161 7.25 9.13 1.03
C LEU A 161 5.74 8.88 1.08
N GLU A 162 5.15 8.36 0.00
CA GLU A 162 3.75 7.95 -0.03
C GLU A 162 3.47 6.81 0.96
N THR A 163 4.28 5.75 0.96
CA THR A 163 4.16 4.66 1.95
C THR A 163 4.37 5.16 3.38
N TYR A 164 5.34 6.05 3.58
CA TYR A 164 5.63 6.65 4.88
C TYR A 164 4.47 7.51 5.38
N LEU A 165 3.87 8.33 4.51
CA LEU A 165 2.65 9.08 4.80
C LEU A 165 1.52 8.14 5.25
N LEU A 166 1.28 7.07 4.50
CA LEU A 166 0.21 6.12 4.82
C LEU A 166 0.46 5.41 6.16
N LEU A 167 1.70 5.07 6.49
CA LEU A 167 2.06 4.54 7.81
C LEU A 167 1.75 5.55 8.92
N ALA A 168 2.09 6.83 8.75
CA ALA A 168 1.77 7.87 9.73
C ALA A 168 0.26 8.00 9.93
N VAL A 169 -0.50 7.96 8.84
CA VAL A 169 -1.97 7.99 8.88
C VAL A 169 -2.55 6.75 9.59
N HIS A 170 -2.03 5.55 9.29
CA HIS A 170 -2.47 4.29 9.91
C HIS A 170 -2.06 4.19 11.39
N ALA A 171 -0.96 4.82 11.79
CA ALA A 171 -0.53 4.97 13.18
C ALA A 171 -1.25 6.13 13.90
N ARG A 172 -2.24 6.78 13.25
CA ARG A 172 -2.97 7.97 13.74
C ARG A 172 -2.07 9.16 14.08
N GLN A 173 -0.85 9.20 13.54
CA GLN A 173 0.09 10.31 13.66
C GLN A 173 -0.20 11.38 12.60
N TYR A 174 -1.41 11.95 12.64
CA TYR A 174 -1.90 12.88 11.61
C TYR A 174 -1.09 14.18 11.52
N GLY A 175 -0.44 14.62 12.61
CA GLY A 175 0.49 15.75 12.59
C GLY A 175 1.71 15.48 11.72
N GLN A 176 2.33 14.31 11.89
CA GLN A 176 3.44 13.86 11.04
C GLN A 176 2.99 13.66 9.59
N ALA A 177 1.80 13.07 9.39
CA ALA A 177 1.23 12.93 8.05
C ALA A 177 1.09 14.29 7.33
N PHE A 178 0.65 15.33 8.05
CA PHE A 178 0.60 16.69 7.52
C PHE A 178 1.99 17.23 7.16
N GLU A 179 3.01 17.03 8.00
CA GLU A 179 4.38 17.44 7.69
C GLU A 179 4.93 16.75 6.44
N LEU A 180 4.68 15.45 6.28
CA LEU A 180 5.09 14.67 5.10
C LEU A 180 4.40 15.16 3.82
N LEU A 181 3.12 15.53 3.88
CA LEU A 181 2.40 16.17 2.77
C LEU A 181 3.06 17.49 2.38
N GLN A 182 3.39 18.33 3.36
CA GLN A 182 4.06 19.60 3.11
C GLN A 182 5.46 19.40 2.52
N GLN A 183 6.18 18.37 2.96
CA GLN A 183 7.47 17.99 2.39
C GLN A 183 7.34 17.57 0.92
N ALA A 184 6.32 16.77 0.58
CA ALA A 184 6.03 16.39 -0.80
C ALA A 184 5.72 17.63 -1.67
N ARG A 185 4.86 18.53 -1.20
CA ARG A 185 4.44 19.74 -1.93
C ARG A 185 5.57 20.73 -2.17
N LYS A 186 6.48 20.89 -1.20
CA LYS A 186 7.65 21.78 -1.31
C LYS A 186 8.74 21.21 -2.21
N ASN A 187 8.72 19.91 -2.52
CA ASN A 187 9.73 19.31 -3.39
C ASN A 187 9.61 19.86 -4.83
N PRO A 188 10.70 20.42 -5.42
CA PRO A 188 10.68 20.98 -6.77
C PRO A 188 10.22 20.01 -7.87
N TYR A 189 10.32 18.71 -7.64
CA TYR A 189 9.96 17.66 -8.59
C TYR A 189 8.50 17.19 -8.44
N TYR A 190 7.72 17.73 -7.49
CA TYR A 190 6.32 17.36 -7.28
C TYR A 190 5.47 17.58 -8.55
N ARG A 191 5.61 18.74 -9.19
CA ARG A 191 4.87 19.08 -10.42
C ARG A 191 5.28 18.23 -11.63
N LYS A 192 6.42 17.54 -11.58
CA LYS A 192 6.91 16.64 -12.62
C LYS A 192 6.35 15.22 -12.47
N GLN A 193 5.67 14.92 -11.36
CA GLN A 193 4.97 13.65 -11.19
C GLN A 193 3.85 13.52 -12.21
N ARG A 194 3.50 12.28 -12.57
CA ARG A 194 2.34 12.01 -13.45
C ARG A 194 1.07 12.58 -12.82
N ALA A 195 0.13 13.06 -13.65
CA ALA A 195 -1.15 13.59 -13.18
C ALA A 195 -1.87 12.63 -12.21
N ALA A 196 -1.82 11.32 -12.51
CA ALA A 196 -2.34 10.27 -11.64
C ALA A 196 -1.74 10.31 -10.21
N ALA A 197 -0.43 10.53 -10.09
CA ALA A 197 0.22 10.60 -8.79
C ALA A 197 -0.14 11.91 -8.06
N GLN A 198 -0.23 13.04 -8.78
CA GLN A 198 -0.64 14.31 -8.20
C GLN A 198 -2.07 14.23 -7.61
N GLN A 199 -3.01 13.62 -8.33
CA GLN A 199 -4.37 13.38 -7.84
C GLN A 199 -4.41 12.50 -6.58
N ARG A 200 -3.49 11.52 -6.45
CA ARG A 200 -3.40 10.72 -5.23
C ARG A 200 -2.92 11.54 -4.04
N TRP A 201 -1.91 12.38 -4.23
CA TRP A 201 -1.44 13.30 -3.20
C TRP A 201 -2.54 14.27 -2.73
N GLU A 202 -3.32 14.81 -3.66
CA GLU A 202 -4.48 15.65 -3.34
C GLU A 202 -5.53 14.89 -2.52
N LEU A 203 -5.78 13.61 -2.84
CA LEU A 203 -6.70 12.79 -2.06
C LEU A 203 -6.17 12.50 -0.65
N TYR A 204 -4.88 12.20 -0.49
CA TYR A 204 -4.28 12.02 0.84
C TYR A 204 -4.37 13.32 1.66
N GLU A 205 -4.08 14.46 1.03
CA GLU A 205 -4.22 15.76 1.66
C GLU A 205 -5.67 16.00 2.12
N ALA A 206 -6.66 15.70 1.28
CA ALA A 206 -8.06 15.82 1.63
C ALA A 206 -8.44 14.94 2.85
N TYR A 207 -7.94 13.71 2.92
CA TYR A 207 -8.14 12.85 4.09
C TYR A 207 -7.51 13.40 5.38
N VAL A 208 -6.26 13.89 5.30
CA VAL A 208 -5.59 14.47 6.47
C VAL A 208 -6.28 15.77 6.91
N GLN A 209 -6.66 16.64 5.97
CA GLN A 209 -7.44 17.85 6.25
C GLN A 209 -8.82 17.52 6.83
N PHE A 210 -9.45 16.42 6.39
CA PHE A 210 -10.70 15.97 6.98
C PHE A 210 -10.53 15.60 8.45
N VAL A 211 -9.47 14.90 8.83
CA VAL A 211 -9.25 14.53 10.24
C VAL A 211 -8.75 15.71 11.08
N ARG A 212 -7.92 16.59 10.51
CA ARG A 212 -7.33 17.76 11.16
C ARG A 212 -7.67 19.07 10.44
N PRO A 213 -8.93 19.52 10.49
CA PRO A 213 -9.36 20.74 9.80
C PRO A 213 -8.61 21.99 10.27
N GLU A 214 -8.13 22.00 11.52
CA GLU A 214 -7.40 23.12 12.14
C GLU A 214 -6.00 23.35 11.56
N GLN A 215 -5.40 22.32 10.94
CA GLN A 215 -4.04 22.41 10.38
C GLN A 215 -4.02 22.75 8.89
N SER A 216 -5.18 22.87 8.25
CA SER A 216 -5.27 23.13 6.82
C SER A 216 -5.07 24.62 6.48
N PRO A 217 -4.05 24.99 5.67
CA PRO A 217 -3.95 26.35 5.12
C PRO A 217 -4.99 26.60 4.01
N VAL A 218 -5.61 25.55 3.50
CA VAL A 218 -6.63 25.60 2.46
C VAL A 218 -7.98 25.84 3.12
N LYS A 219 -8.64 26.96 2.81
CA LYS A 219 -9.99 27.27 3.30
C LYS A 219 -10.90 26.07 3.04
N MET A 220 -11.68 25.66 4.06
CA MET A 220 -12.68 24.57 3.99
C MET A 220 -13.54 24.57 2.71
N ARG A 221 -13.75 25.75 2.10
CA ARG A 221 -14.45 25.92 0.82
C ARG A 221 -13.81 25.15 -0.36
N TYR A 222 -12.48 25.12 -0.47
CA TYR A 222 -11.79 24.36 -1.52
C TYR A 222 -11.83 22.86 -1.24
N PHE A 223 -11.79 22.45 0.02
CA PHE A 223 -12.00 21.05 0.41
C PHE A 223 -13.40 20.56 0.04
N THR A 224 -14.45 21.35 0.34
CA THR A 224 -15.83 21.02 -0.05
C THR A 224 -15.98 20.93 -1.56
N GLN A 225 -15.41 21.86 -2.32
CA GLN A 225 -15.43 21.81 -3.78
C GLN A 225 -14.69 20.56 -4.28
N PHE A 226 -13.47 20.32 -3.79
CA PHE A 226 -12.65 19.17 -4.16
C PHE A 226 -13.41 17.85 -3.94
N VAL A 227 -13.91 17.62 -2.71
CA VAL A 227 -14.66 16.41 -2.35
C VAL A 227 -15.87 16.20 -3.26
N GLN A 228 -16.54 17.26 -3.70
CA GLN A 228 -17.68 17.19 -4.61
C GLN A 228 -17.28 17.00 -6.09
N THR A 229 -16.11 17.48 -6.50
CA THR A 229 -15.64 17.47 -7.89
C THR A 229 -14.65 16.36 -8.22
N VAL A 230 -14.23 15.52 -7.25
CA VAL A 230 -13.20 14.51 -7.51
C VAL A 230 -13.67 13.60 -8.66
N PRO A 231 -12.94 13.56 -9.79
CA PRO A 231 -13.36 12.79 -10.95
C PRO A 231 -13.28 11.29 -10.68
N ASP A 232 -14.11 10.52 -11.38
CA ASP A 232 -14.00 9.06 -11.40
C ASP A 232 -12.59 8.67 -11.89
N PHE A 233 -11.84 7.96 -11.06
CA PHE A 233 -10.58 7.36 -11.48
C PHE A 233 -10.86 6.23 -12.49
N SER A 234 -9.96 6.07 -13.46
CA SER A 234 -10.04 5.00 -14.47
C SER A 234 -10.10 3.60 -13.83
N ARG A 235 -10.58 2.60 -14.60
CA ARG A 235 -10.76 1.21 -14.15
C ARG A 235 -9.53 0.58 -13.47
N ASP A 236 -8.32 1.04 -13.76
CA ASP A 236 -7.08 0.54 -13.16
C ASP A 236 -6.81 1.08 -11.74
N LYS A 237 -7.76 1.83 -11.16
CA LYS A 237 -7.62 2.56 -9.88
C LYS A 237 -8.83 2.41 -8.95
N GLN A 238 -9.48 1.26 -8.97
CA GLN A 238 -10.72 0.99 -8.22
C GLN A 238 -10.62 1.33 -6.71
N GLY A 239 -9.46 1.14 -6.08
CA GLY A 239 -9.26 1.47 -4.66
C GLY A 239 -9.43 2.96 -4.34
N TYR A 240 -9.01 3.86 -5.23
CA TYR A 240 -9.13 5.31 -4.97
C TYR A 240 -10.55 5.83 -5.16
N ASN A 241 -11.34 5.20 -6.05
CA ASN A 241 -12.77 5.52 -6.18
C ASN A 241 -13.53 5.19 -4.89
N VAL A 242 -13.22 4.05 -4.26
CA VAL A 242 -13.77 3.68 -2.95
C VAL A 242 -13.42 4.72 -1.90
N ALA A 243 -12.15 5.15 -1.84
CA ALA A 243 -11.71 6.17 -0.91
C ALA A 243 -12.43 7.53 -1.13
N ILE A 244 -12.61 7.98 -2.38
CA ILE A 244 -13.38 9.22 -2.66
C ILE A 244 -14.80 9.11 -2.09
N LEU A 245 -15.51 8.01 -2.39
CA LEU A 245 -16.90 7.85 -1.98
C LEU A 245 -17.04 7.81 -0.45
N ILE A 246 -16.08 7.19 0.23
CA ILE A 246 -16.00 7.21 1.70
C ILE A 246 -15.77 8.62 2.20
N LEU A 247 -14.79 9.35 1.66
CA LEU A 247 -14.50 10.73 2.08
C LEU A 247 -15.72 11.65 1.88
N GLN A 248 -16.43 11.50 0.76
CA GLN A 248 -17.70 12.20 0.50
C GLN A 248 -18.75 11.87 1.56
N PHE A 249 -18.99 10.59 1.83
CA PHE A 249 -19.94 10.16 2.86
C PHE A 249 -19.61 10.78 4.22
N MET A 250 -18.34 10.67 4.64
CA MET A 250 -17.85 11.20 5.90
C MET A 250 -17.98 12.74 5.97
N HIS A 251 -17.78 13.44 4.86
CA HIS A 251 -18.00 14.88 4.76
C HIS A 251 -19.45 15.28 5.01
N PHE A 252 -20.41 14.63 4.32
CA PHE A 252 -21.83 14.94 4.49
C PHE A 252 -22.34 14.52 5.88
N LEU A 253 -21.85 13.41 6.42
CA LEU A 253 -22.15 12.98 7.79
C LEU A 253 -21.77 14.06 8.79
N ARG A 254 -20.54 14.59 8.70
CA ARG A 254 -20.09 15.68 9.59
C ARG A 254 -20.96 16.92 9.51
N ARG A 255 -21.46 17.25 8.32
CA ARG A 255 -22.30 18.43 8.06
C ARG A 255 -23.78 18.24 8.39
N ARG A 256 -24.21 17.03 8.79
CA ARG A 256 -25.62 16.66 8.97
C ARG A 256 -26.47 16.86 7.71
N ASP A 257 -25.85 16.82 6.54
CA ASP A 257 -26.55 16.96 5.26
C ASP A 257 -27.07 15.60 4.81
N ILE A 258 -28.27 15.27 5.28
CA ILE A 258 -28.89 13.95 5.07
C ILE A 258 -29.21 13.72 3.59
N GLU A 259 -29.71 14.74 2.89
CA GLU A 259 -30.03 14.64 1.47
C GLU A 259 -28.78 14.37 0.63
N GLY A 260 -27.71 15.15 0.87
CA GLY A 260 -26.42 14.94 0.23
C GLY A 260 -25.84 13.56 0.52
N LEU A 261 -25.98 13.08 1.76
CA LEU A 261 -25.52 11.76 2.18
C LEU A 261 -26.28 10.64 1.47
N LEU A 262 -27.61 10.71 1.38
CA LEU A 262 -28.44 9.71 0.70
C LEU A 262 -28.09 9.60 -0.79
N ALA A 263 -27.87 10.73 -1.47
CA ALA A 263 -27.45 10.73 -2.87
C ALA A 263 -26.09 10.02 -3.08
N ARG A 264 -25.12 10.20 -2.16
CA ARG A 264 -23.82 9.51 -2.22
C ARG A 264 -23.92 8.04 -1.84
N LEU A 265 -24.83 7.69 -0.94
CA LEU A 265 -25.11 6.31 -0.56
C LEU A 265 -25.60 5.47 -1.74
N GLU A 266 -26.44 6.03 -2.61
CA GLU A 266 -26.83 5.36 -3.84
C GLU A 266 -25.65 5.11 -4.79
N GLY A 267 -24.74 6.09 -4.90
CA GLY A 267 -23.49 5.94 -5.65
C GLY A 267 -22.65 4.79 -5.10
N LEU A 268 -22.47 4.73 -3.77
CA LEU A 268 -21.79 3.65 -3.07
C LEU A 268 -22.42 2.27 -3.35
N ARG A 269 -23.75 2.15 -3.25
CA ARG A 269 -24.48 0.89 -3.55
C ARG A 269 -24.27 0.44 -5.00
N LYS A 270 -24.40 1.36 -5.96
CA LYS A 270 -24.17 1.07 -7.39
C LYS A 270 -22.72 0.63 -7.62
N TYR A 271 -21.76 1.24 -6.92
CA TYR A 271 -20.36 0.86 -7.01
C TYR A 271 -20.09 -0.54 -6.42
N GLU A 272 -20.60 -0.82 -5.22
CA GLU A 272 -20.50 -2.13 -4.56
C GLU A 272 -21.01 -3.23 -5.50
N GLN A 273 -22.20 -3.05 -6.06
CA GLN A 273 -22.82 -4.00 -6.97
C GLN A 273 -22.04 -4.23 -8.28
N ARG A 274 -21.31 -3.23 -8.76
CA ARG A 274 -20.55 -3.30 -10.03
C ARG A 274 -19.12 -3.79 -9.84
N HIS A 275 -18.49 -3.48 -8.72
CA HIS A 275 -17.03 -3.57 -8.57
C HIS A 275 -16.58 -4.37 -7.33
N LEU A 276 -17.42 -4.54 -6.31
CA LEU A 276 -17.04 -5.19 -5.05
C LEU A 276 -17.72 -6.55 -4.89
N ARG A 277 -17.53 -7.46 -5.86
CA ARG A 277 -18.05 -8.84 -5.81
C ARG A 277 -16.98 -9.89 -5.48
N ASP A 278 -15.71 -9.54 -5.60
CA ASP A 278 -14.59 -10.46 -5.34
C ASP A 278 -14.36 -10.58 -3.82
N PRO A 279 -14.09 -11.79 -3.28
CA PRO A 279 -13.70 -11.98 -1.88
C PRO A 279 -12.57 -11.05 -1.41
N ALA A 280 -11.67 -10.64 -2.30
CA ALA A 280 -10.61 -9.71 -1.97
C ALA A 280 -11.09 -8.28 -1.64
N THR A 281 -12.35 -7.95 -1.95
CA THR A 281 -12.98 -6.66 -1.61
C THR A 281 -13.80 -6.70 -0.32
N LEU A 282 -13.67 -7.78 0.46
CA LEU A 282 -14.47 -8.03 1.66
C LEU A 282 -14.40 -6.87 2.65
N ARG A 283 -13.24 -6.24 2.84
CA ARG A 283 -13.08 -5.12 3.78
C ARG A 283 -13.89 -3.90 3.35
N SER A 284 -13.77 -3.50 2.08
CA SER A 284 -14.57 -2.42 1.51
C SER A 284 -16.07 -2.71 1.59
N GLN A 285 -16.49 -3.96 1.29
CA GLN A 285 -17.89 -4.38 1.43
C GLN A 285 -18.39 -4.28 2.89
N LEU A 286 -17.61 -4.78 3.85
CA LEU A 286 -17.97 -4.73 5.27
C LEU A 286 -18.11 -3.28 5.74
N PHE A 287 -17.13 -2.43 5.40
CA PHE A 287 -17.18 -1.02 5.78
C PHE A 287 -18.36 -0.29 5.14
N PHE A 288 -18.66 -0.56 3.86
CA PHE A 288 -19.86 0.00 3.20
C PHE A 288 -21.15 -0.42 3.89
N ARG A 289 -21.27 -1.68 4.33
CA ARG A 289 -22.43 -2.13 5.11
C ARG A 289 -22.56 -1.41 6.45
N MET A 290 -21.43 -1.08 7.09
CA MET A 290 -21.42 -0.28 8.32
C MET A 290 -21.93 1.15 8.05
N LEU A 291 -21.46 1.81 7.00
CA LEU A 291 -21.96 3.14 6.60
C LEU A 291 -23.45 3.12 6.23
N LEU A 292 -23.90 2.09 5.51
CA LEU A 292 -25.31 1.89 5.18
C LEU A 292 -26.18 1.70 6.43
N MET A 293 -25.63 1.02 7.43
CA MET A 293 -26.33 0.78 8.68
C MET A 293 -26.55 2.09 9.45
N THR A 294 -25.65 3.08 9.40
CA THR A 294 -25.89 4.36 10.11
C THR A 294 -27.15 5.04 9.60
N VAL A 295 -27.40 4.97 8.29
CA VAL A 295 -28.60 5.54 7.67
C VAL A 295 -29.86 4.76 8.07
N LYS A 296 -29.79 3.42 8.07
CA LYS A 296 -30.94 2.56 8.45
C LYS A 296 -31.38 2.77 9.89
N GLU A 297 -30.43 3.07 10.77
CA GLU A 297 -30.69 3.34 12.19
C GLU A 297 -30.94 4.82 12.46
N ASN A 298 -31.22 5.63 11.41
CA ASN A 298 -31.48 7.06 11.50
C ASN A 298 -30.39 7.83 12.28
N PHE A 299 -29.14 7.39 12.15
CA PHE A 299 -27.97 7.99 12.78
C PHE A 299 -27.98 7.95 14.32
N VAL A 300 -28.84 7.13 14.94
CA VAL A 300 -28.89 6.95 16.40
C VAL A 300 -27.62 6.23 16.86
N LEU A 301 -26.80 6.89 17.68
CA LEU A 301 -25.46 6.41 18.07
C LEU A 301 -25.54 5.02 18.73
N ALA A 302 -26.39 4.86 19.74
CA ALA A 302 -26.51 3.62 20.50
C ALA A 302 -26.91 2.41 19.61
N ALA A 303 -27.81 2.65 18.65
CA ALA A 303 -28.21 1.62 17.69
C ALA A 303 -27.07 1.29 16.72
N CYS A 304 -26.36 2.31 16.24
CA CYS A 304 -25.20 2.17 15.36
C CYS A 304 -24.05 1.41 16.02
N GLU A 305 -23.71 1.73 17.27
CA GLU A 305 -22.67 1.03 18.04
C GLU A 305 -23.05 -0.45 18.24
N LYS A 306 -24.27 -0.71 18.72
CA LYS A 306 -24.75 -2.07 18.99
C LYS A 306 -24.79 -2.95 17.74
N LYS A 307 -25.37 -2.45 16.64
CA LYS A 307 -25.52 -3.23 15.40
C LYS A 307 -24.22 -3.26 14.57
N GLY A 308 -23.38 -2.24 14.69
CA GLY A 308 -22.08 -2.16 14.03
C GLY A 308 -21.02 -3.09 14.63
N ALA A 309 -21.14 -3.47 15.91
CA ALA A 309 -20.13 -4.26 16.62
C ALA A 309 -19.77 -5.58 15.89
N LEU A 310 -20.77 -6.36 15.45
CA LEU A 310 -20.51 -7.62 14.73
C LEU A 310 -19.81 -7.40 13.39
N LEU A 311 -20.16 -6.33 12.67
CA LEU A 311 -19.51 -5.98 11.41
C LEU A 311 -18.07 -5.51 11.62
N LEU A 312 -17.82 -4.78 12.71
CA LEU A 312 -16.48 -4.32 13.09
C LEU A 312 -15.56 -5.50 13.42
N GLU A 313 -16.04 -6.49 14.18
CA GLU A 313 -15.26 -7.70 14.47
C GLU A 313 -14.92 -8.47 13.20
N ARG A 314 -15.89 -8.62 12.29
CA ARG A 314 -15.64 -9.23 10.98
C ARG A 314 -14.65 -8.44 10.13
N LEU A 315 -14.70 -7.11 10.20
CA LEU A 315 -13.79 -6.23 9.48
C LEU A 315 -12.35 -6.41 10.01
N ARG A 316 -12.17 -6.42 11.33
CA ARG A 316 -10.88 -6.66 11.99
C ARG A 316 -10.27 -7.99 11.58
N ALA A 317 -11.08 -9.05 11.56
CA ALA A 317 -10.67 -10.40 11.18
C ALA A 317 -10.46 -10.59 9.66
N ALA A 318 -10.95 -9.67 8.82
CA ALA A 318 -10.81 -9.80 7.38
C ALA A 318 -9.34 -9.60 6.93
N PRO A 319 -8.78 -10.55 6.15
CA PRO A 319 -7.40 -10.48 5.70
C PRO A 319 -7.18 -9.26 4.79
N GLN A 320 -5.93 -8.78 4.75
CA GLN A 320 -5.57 -7.81 3.71
C GLN A 320 -5.58 -8.53 2.34
N PRO A 321 -6.19 -7.94 1.31
CA PRO A 321 -6.05 -8.49 -0.03
C PRO A 321 -4.59 -8.42 -0.49
N GLY A 322 -4.13 -9.38 -1.28
CA GLY A 322 -2.84 -9.27 -1.97
C GLY A 322 -2.84 -8.13 -2.99
N GLU A 323 -1.66 -7.73 -3.50
CA GLU A 323 -1.55 -6.70 -4.54
C GLU A 323 -2.34 -7.00 -5.81
N ALA A 324 -2.69 -8.27 -6.04
CA ALA A 324 -3.55 -8.69 -7.14
C ALA A 324 -4.87 -7.92 -7.24
N TYR A 325 -5.33 -7.31 -6.15
CA TYR A 325 -6.68 -6.73 -6.02
C TYR A 325 -6.72 -5.21 -5.84
N GLY A 326 -5.58 -4.55 -5.56
CA GLY A 326 -5.43 -3.09 -5.69
C GLY A 326 -6.28 -2.21 -4.76
N GLU A 327 -6.81 -2.73 -3.64
CA GLU A 327 -7.46 -1.91 -2.62
C GLU A 327 -6.41 -1.20 -1.74
N ILE A 328 -6.59 0.11 -1.53
CA ILE A 328 -5.75 0.91 -0.64
C ILE A 328 -6.66 1.66 0.32
N GLU A 329 -6.51 1.38 1.61
CA GLU A 329 -7.14 2.13 2.68
C GLU A 329 -6.25 3.31 3.05
N ILE A 330 -6.72 4.54 2.80
CA ILE A 330 -5.95 5.74 3.18
C ILE A 330 -5.93 5.86 4.71
N ILE A 331 -7.11 5.86 5.32
CA ILE A 331 -7.30 5.65 6.76
C ILE A 331 -7.88 4.24 6.94
N PRO A 332 -7.41 3.44 7.90
CA PRO A 332 -8.01 2.16 8.23
C PRO A 332 -9.52 2.29 8.44
N TYR A 333 -10.30 1.35 7.91
CA TYR A 333 -11.76 1.40 8.03
C TYR A 333 -12.25 1.33 9.48
N GLU A 334 -11.52 0.64 10.36
CA GLU A 334 -11.77 0.62 11.79
C GLU A 334 -11.68 2.02 12.42
N ASP A 335 -10.71 2.81 11.98
CA ASP A 335 -10.48 4.17 12.45
C ASP A 335 -11.52 5.14 11.88
N LEU A 336 -11.86 4.98 10.59
CA LEU A 336 -12.96 5.73 9.98
C LEU A 336 -14.30 5.43 10.64
N TRP A 337 -14.54 4.18 11.05
CA TRP A 337 -15.73 3.83 11.81
C TRP A 337 -15.77 4.54 13.17
N ALA A 338 -14.66 4.53 13.90
CA ALA A 338 -14.55 5.27 15.16
C ALA A 338 -14.78 6.77 14.97
N LEU A 339 -14.24 7.36 13.90
CA LEU A 339 -14.48 8.76 13.53
C LEU A 339 -15.96 9.03 13.22
N ALA A 340 -16.63 8.14 12.49
CA ALA A 340 -18.05 8.29 12.19
C ALA A 340 -18.91 8.28 13.48
N LEU A 341 -18.66 7.34 14.40
CA LEU A 341 -19.35 7.31 15.69
C LEU A 341 -19.03 8.54 16.55
N GLY A 342 -17.79 9.03 16.50
CA GLY A 342 -17.41 10.27 17.17
C GLY A 342 -18.21 11.48 16.67
N MET A 343 -18.46 11.56 15.36
CA MET A 343 -19.32 12.60 14.78
C MET A 343 -20.75 12.47 15.27
N LEU A 344 -21.33 11.26 15.27
CA LEU A 344 -22.70 11.04 15.79
C LEU A 344 -22.82 11.45 17.26
N ARG A 345 -21.81 11.10 18.08
CA ARG A 345 -21.77 11.46 19.50
C ARG A 345 -21.73 12.97 19.72
N GLN A 346 -20.89 13.68 18.96
CA GLN A 346 -20.86 15.14 18.99
C GLN A 346 -22.23 15.70 18.60
N GLN A 347 -22.87 15.10 17.59
CA GLN A 347 -24.14 15.59 17.09
C GLN A 347 -25.29 15.45 18.09
N GLU A 348 -25.38 14.30 18.78
CA GLU A 348 -26.34 14.05 19.86
C GLU A 348 -26.10 14.99 21.05
N ALA A 349 -24.84 15.23 21.43
CA ALA A 349 -24.51 16.16 22.52
C ALA A 349 -24.92 17.60 22.21
N GLU A 350 -24.68 18.06 20.98
CA GLU A 350 -25.12 19.39 20.51
C GLU A 350 -26.66 19.52 20.49
N GLN A 351 -27.38 18.44 20.13
CA GLN A 351 -28.85 18.43 20.17
C GLN A 351 -29.38 18.50 21.60
N ALA A 352 -28.86 17.67 22.51
CA ALA A 352 -29.25 17.69 23.91
C ALA A 352 -28.99 19.05 24.57
N ALA A 353 -27.85 19.69 24.25
CA ALA A 353 -27.54 21.03 24.73
C ALA A 353 -28.52 22.09 24.20
N ALA A 354 -28.92 22.00 22.92
CA ALA A 354 -29.91 22.90 22.32
C ALA A 354 -31.29 22.74 22.96
N GLU A 355 -31.75 21.49 23.16
CA GLU A 355 -33.02 21.19 23.82
C GLU A 355 -33.04 21.68 25.27
N GLN A 356 -31.95 21.53 26.01
CA GLN A 356 -31.83 22.01 27.39
C GLN A 356 -31.82 23.54 27.45
N ALA A 357 -31.16 24.22 26.49
CA ALA A 357 -31.17 25.67 26.39
C ALA A 357 -32.57 26.22 26.06
N GLU A 358 -33.35 25.49 25.25
CA GLU A 358 -34.74 25.85 24.93
C GLU A 358 -35.65 25.67 26.16
N ARG A 359 -35.51 24.54 26.89
CA ARG A 359 -36.26 24.29 28.14
C ARG A 359 -35.95 25.29 29.26
N ASN A 360 -34.75 25.84 29.30
CA ASN A 360 -34.39 26.87 30.27
C ASN A 360 -34.87 28.28 29.89
N ARG A 361 -35.36 28.47 28.65
CA ARG A 361 -35.92 29.74 28.15
C ARG A 361 -37.45 29.80 28.23
N THR A 362 -38.12 28.65 28.25
CA THR A 362 -39.55 28.47 28.55
C THR A 362 -39.78 28.34 30.04
#